data_AF-A0A085G0G7-F1
#
_entry.id   AF-A0A085G0G7-F1
#
_cell.length_a   1.000
_cell.length_b   1.000
_cell.length_c   1.000
_cell.angle_alpha   90.00
_cell.angle_beta   90.00
_cell.angle_gamma   90.00
#
_symmetry.space_group_name_H-M   'P 1'
#
loop_
_entity.id
_entity.type
_entity.pdbx_description
1 polymer ?
#
loop_
_entity_poly.entity_id
_entity_poly.type
_entity_poly.pdbx_seq_one_letter_code
_entity_poly.pdbx_strand_id
1 'polypeptide(L)'
;MIEALFRQDILFEDGAKFFELDGDARMKLSPKAATEVCEEATRRGIFIGAIEGGHWLNPGFKPDMNTNWDSLKYYQADADLKTNNDRAIENINDDAKEGYTAFIITLI
;
A
#
# COMPACT_ATOMS: atom_id res chain seq x y z
N MET A 1 -3.98 -19.94 11.53
CA MET A 1 -3.66 -19.15 10.33
C MET A 1 -4.92 -19.07 9.50
N ILE A 2 -5.39 -17.87 9.18
CA ILE A 2 -6.43 -17.69 8.15
C ILE A 2 -5.71 -17.80 6.81
N GLU A 3 -6.16 -18.69 5.93
CA GLU A 3 -5.61 -18.80 4.58
C GLU A 3 -5.88 -17.50 3.82
N ALA A 4 -4.87 -16.99 3.11
CA ALA A 4 -5.05 -15.84 2.23
C ALA A 4 -5.96 -16.25 1.05
N LEU A 5 -6.90 -15.37 0.67
CA LEU A 5 -7.81 -15.60 -0.46
C LEU A 5 -7.12 -15.40 -1.83
N PHE A 6 -5.81 -15.23 -1.84
CA PHE A 6 -5.00 -14.92 -3.01
C PHE A 6 -3.60 -15.53 -2.92
N ARG A 7 -2.94 -15.69 -4.08
CA ARG A 7 -1.58 -16.22 -4.15
C ARG A 7 -0.54 -15.12 -3.91
N GLN A 8 0.53 -15.46 -3.18
CA GLN A 8 1.61 -14.54 -2.82
C GLN A 8 2.65 -14.33 -3.94
N ASP A 9 2.57 -15.13 -5.01
CA ASP A 9 3.44 -15.07 -6.19
C ASP A 9 2.85 -14.18 -7.32
N ILE A 10 1.84 -13.37 -7.01
CA ILE A 10 1.17 -12.44 -7.93
C ILE A 10 1.47 -11.00 -7.51
N LEU A 11 1.86 -10.17 -8.47
CA LEU A 11 1.78 -8.71 -8.37
C LEU A 11 0.40 -8.27 -8.88
N PHE A 12 -0.39 -7.69 -8.00
CA PHE A 12 -1.74 -7.23 -8.33
C PHE A 12 -1.69 -5.84 -8.97
N GLU A 13 -2.34 -5.71 -10.12
CA GLU A 13 -2.40 -4.48 -10.94
C GLU A 13 -3.74 -3.73 -10.79
N ASP A 14 -4.62 -4.22 -9.92
CA ASP A 14 -5.98 -3.72 -9.69
C ASP A 14 -6.21 -3.56 -8.17
N GLY A 15 -6.34 -2.31 -7.71
CA GLY A 15 -6.58 -2.00 -6.30
C GLY A 15 -7.89 -2.55 -5.74
N ALA A 16 -8.91 -2.84 -6.58
CA ALA A 16 -10.16 -3.42 -6.11
C ALA A 16 -9.95 -4.80 -5.47
N LYS A 17 -8.98 -5.57 -5.99
CA LYS A 17 -8.65 -6.92 -5.49
C LYS A 17 -8.17 -6.91 -4.05
N PHE A 18 -7.56 -5.81 -3.61
CA PHE A 18 -7.12 -5.66 -2.22
C PHE A 18 -8.30 -5.79 -1.25
N PHE A 19 -9.43 -5.13 -1.53
CA PHE A 19 -10.61 -5.21 -0.66
C PHE A 19 -11.43 -6.50 -0.89
N GLU A 20 -11.50 -6.99 -2.12
CA GLU A 20 -12.24 -8.23 -2.44
C GLU A 20 -11.62 -9.49 -1.83
N LEU A 21 -10.28 -9.51 -1.69
CA LEU A 21 -9.51 -10.70 -1.30
C LEU A 21 -8.83 -10.56 0.07
N ASP A 22 -9.25 -9.57 0.88
CA ASP A 22 -8.68 -9.34 2.22
C ASP A 22 -7.15 -9.15 2.18
N GLY A 23 -6.70 -8.24 1.31
CA GLY A 23 -5.30 -8.00 0.96
C GLY A 23 -4.46 -7.28 2.02
N ASP A 24 -5.08 -6.80 3.09
CA ASP A 24 -4.46 -5.97 4.11
C ASP A 24 -3.16 -6.57 4.67
N ALA A 25 -2.13 -5.73 4.74
CA ALA A 25 -0.77 -6.03 5.19
C ALA A 25 -0.05 -7.20 4.48
N ARG A 26 -0.59 -7.71 3.36
CA ARG A 26 -0.09 -8.96 2.73
C ARG A 26 0.00 -8.91 1.22
N MET A 27 -0.92 -8.23 0.54
CA MET A 27 -1.02 -8.22 -0.92
C MET A 27 0.11 -7.40 -1.54
N LYS A 28 0.72 -7.94 -2.61
CA LYS A 28 1.77 -7.25 -3.38
C LYS A 28 1.08 -6.49 -4.49
N LEU A 29 1.19 -5.18 -4.44
CA LEU A 29 0.49 -4.25 -5.34
C LEU A 29 1.51 -3.58 -6.24
N SER A 30 1.18 -3.39 -7.51
CA SER A 30 1.93 -2.48 -8.37
C SER A 30 1.75 -1.03 -7.89
N PRO A 31 2.59 -0.07 -8.35
CA PRO A 31 2.42 1.34 -7.98
C PRO A 31 1.01 1.87 -8.29
N LYS A 32 0.46 1.49 -9.45
CA LYS A 32 -0.92 1.83 -9.83
C LYS A 32 -1.93 1.29 -8.83
N ALA A 33 -1.87 -0.01 -8.56
CA ALA A 33 -2.82 -0.67 -7.66
C ALA A 33 -2.72 -0.11 -6.23
N ALA A 34 -1.50 0.17 -5.75
CA ALA A 34 -1.27 0.76 -4.44
C ALA A 34 -1.95 2.14 -4.30
N THR A 35 -1.81 3.01 -5.30
CA THR A 35 -2.51 4.30 -5.34
C THR A 35 -4.04 4.12 -5.36
N GLU A 36 -4.55 3.18 -6.16
CA GLU A 36 -5.98 2.86 -6.21
C GLU A 36 -6.53 2.38 -4.86
N VAL A 37 -5.73 1.63 -4.08
CA VAL A 37 -6.11 1.24 -2.71
C VAL A 37 -6.24 2.47 -1.81
N CYS A 38 -5.29 3.43 -1.86
CA CYS A 38 -5.37 4.65 -1.05
C CYS A 38 -6.58 5.53 -1.41
N GLU A 39 -6.89 5.65 -2.71
CA GLU A 39 -8.08 6.36 -3.17
C GLU A 39 -9.37 5.70 -2.67
N GLU A 40 -9.46 4.37 -2.78
CA GLU A 40 -10.63 3.62 -2.32
C GLU A 40 -10.76 3.62 -0.80
N ALA A 41 -9.65 3.52 -0.05
CA ALA A 41 -9.63 3.67 1.40
C ALA A 41 -10.21 5.03 1.80
N THR A 42 -9.84 6.09 1.09
CA THR A 42 -10.39 7.45 1.31
C THR A 42 -11.89 7.48 1.08
N ARG A 43 -12.39 6.88 -0.02
CA ARG A 43 -13.84 6.77 -0.30
C ARG A 43 -14.60 6.00 0.77
N ARG A 44 -13.95 5.01 1.40
CA ARG A 44 -14.52 4.18 2.48
C ARG A 44 -14.35 4.77 3.87
N GLY A 45 -13.66 5.90 4.01
CA GLY A 45 -13.35 6.46 5.32
C GLY A 45 -12.38 5.59 6.15
N ILE A 46 -11.43 4.93 5.48
CA ILE A 46 -10.40 4.09 6.10
C ILE A 46 -9.04 4.79 6.04
N PHE A 47 -8.26 4.67 7.11
CA PHE A 47 -6.97 5.32 7.24
C PHE A 47 -5.84 4.42 6.71
N ILE A 48 -4.88 4.97 5.98
CA ILE A 48 -3.65 4.24 5.63
C ILE A 48 -2.68 4.31 6.79
N GLY A 49 -2.34 3.16 7.37
CA GLY A 49 -1.43 3.04 8.49
C GLY A 49 0.03 3.06 8.07
N ALA A 50 0.39 2.20 7.11
CA ALA A 50 1.76 2.03 6.65
C ALA A 50 1.83 1.64 5.18
N ILE A 51 2.95 1.97 4.54
CA ILE A 51 3.33 1.52 3.20
C ILE A 51 4.75 0.94 3.29
N GLU A 52 4.90 -0.28 2.80
CA GLU A 52 6.20 -0.94 2.61
C GLU A 52 6.47 -1.02 1.11
N GLY A 53 7.53 -0.36 0.65
CA GLY A 53 7.99 -0.40 -0.73
C GLY A 53 9.07 -1.46 -0.96
N GLY A 54 9.27 -1.79 -2.23
CA GLY A 54 10.29 -2.73 -2.65
C GLY A 54 10.25 -3.03 -4.14
N HIS A 55 10.92 -4.12 -4.52
CA HIS A 55 10.97 -4.56 -5.90
C HIS A 55 10.26 -5.90 -6.10
N TRP A 56 9.47 -5.98 -7.16
CA TRP A 56 8.98 -7.23 -7.68
C TRP A 56 10.04 -7.90 -8.57
N LEU A 57 10.32 -9.18 -8.33
CA LEU A 57 11.36 -9.98 -9.00
C LEU A 57 10.82 -10.98 -10.02
N ASN A 58 9.49 -11.02 -10.24
CA ASN A 58 8.82 -11.91 -11.20
C ASN A 58 9.17 -13.41 -11.09
N PRO A 59 8.65 -14.14 -10.08
CA PRO A 59 7.89 -13.64 -8.93
C PRO A 59 8.79 -13.35 -7.72
N GLY A 60 8.22 -12.69 -6.72
CA GLY A 60 8.86 -12.48 -5.42
C GLY A 60 8.97 -11.01 -5.08
N PHE A 61 8.63 -10.67 -3.84
CA PHE A 61 8.76 -9.33 -3.31
C PHE A 61 10.04 -9.22 -2.50
N LYS A 62 10.91 -8.28 -2.88
CA LYS A 62 12.09 -7.92 -2.10
C LYS A 62 11.84 -6.56 -1.42
N PRO A 63 11.56 -6.53 -0.11
CA PRO A 63 11.33 -5.28 0.61
C PRO A 63 12.61 -4.45 0.69
N ASP A 64 12.45 -3.12 0.74
CA ASP A 64 13.51 -2.19 1.14
C ASP A 64 13.03 -1.36 2.33
N MET A 65 13.63 -1.60 3.50
CA MET A 65 13.24 -0.95 4.76
C MET A 65 13.38 0.57 4.73
N ASN A 66 14.16 1.13 3.80
CA ASN A 66 14.30 2.59 3.66
C ASN A 66 13.04 3.25 3.09
N THR A 67 12.14 2.48 2.46
CA THR A 67 10.87 2.97 1.89
C THR A 67 9.71 2.95 2.87
N ASN A 68 9.93 2.48 4.10
CA ASN A 68 8.85 2.29 5.06
C ASN A 68 8.26 3.64 5.50
N TRP A 69 7.08 3.91 4.97
CA TRP A 69 6.24 5.03 5.37
C TRP A 69 5.28 4.57 6.48
N ASP A 70 5.19 5.39 7.52
CA ASP A 70 4.36 5.13 8.70
C ASP A 70 3.59 6.40 9.03
N SER A 71 2.27 6.32 8.96
CA SER A 71 1.36 7.44 9.23
C SER A 71 1.53 8.00 10.64
N LEU A 72 1.93 7.19 11.62
CA LEU A 72 2.12 7.62 13.00
C LEU A 72 3.27 8.62 13.14
N LYS A 73 4.27 8.58 12.26
CA LYS A 73 5.34 9.60 12.20
C LYS A 73 4.81 10.99 11.85
N TYR A 74 3.68 11.04 11.16
CA TYR A 74 3.03 12.26 10.69
C TYR A 74 1.74 12.56 11.44
N TYR A 75 1.44 11.80 12.49
CA TYR A 75 0.24 11.97 13.31
C TYR A 75 0.34 13.29 14.07
N GLN A 76 -0.24 14.32 13.48
CA GLN A 76 -0.58 15.55 14.17
C GLN A 76 -2.03 15.42 14.61
N ALA A 77 -2.39 16.03 15.75
CA ALA A 77 -3.74 15.95 16.33
C ALA A 77 -4.87 16.35 15.34
N ASP A 78 -4.52 17.05 14.25
CA ASP A 78 -5.45 17.60 13.27
C ASP A 78 -5.28 17.02 11.84
N ALA A 79 -4.47 15.97 11.64
CA ALA A 79 -4.34 15.37 10.31
C ALA A 79 -5.62 14.60 9.95
N ASP A 80 -6.44 15.17 9.06
CA ASP A 80 -7.63 14.49 8.58
C ASP A 80 -7.30 13.27 7.68
N LEU A 81 -8.26 12.34 7.60
CA LEU A 81 -8.12 11.08 6.87
C LEU A 81 -7.70 11.28 5.41
N LYS A 82 -8.24 12.31 4.75
CA LYS A 82 -7.92 12.60 3.36
C LYS A 82 -6.47 13.03 3.22
N THR A 83 -6.01 13.94 4.07
CA THR A 83 -4.64 14.45 4.09
C THR A 83 -3.64 13.32 4.37
N ASN A 84 -3.97 12.39 5.26
CA ASN A 84 -3.16 11.20 5.48
C ASN A 84 -3.04 10.34 4.22
N ASN A 85 -4.17 10.03 3.59
CA ASN A 85 -4.19 9.14 2.44
C ASN A 85 -3.59 9.81 1.19
N ASP A 86 -3.72 11.12 1.03
CA ASP A 86 -3.02 11.89 -0.01
C ASP A 86 -1.49 11.78 0.16
N ARG A 87 -0.98 11.90 1.40
CA ARG A 87 0.47 11.71 1.69
C ARG A 87 0.95 10.29 1.43
N ALA A 88 0.10 9.29 1.69
CA ALA A 88 0.40 7.90 1.36
C ALA A 88 0.57 7.73 -0.17
N ILE A 89 -0.30 8.37 -0.96
CA ILE A 89 -0.21 8.40 -2.43
C ILE A 89 1.06 9.13 -2.89
N GLU A 90 1.40 10.27 -2.28
CA GLU A 90 2.65 10.99 -2.56
C GLU A 90 3.87 10.09 -2.32
N ASN A 91 3.91 9.37 -1.19
CA ASN A 91 4.99 8.43 -0.88
C ASN A 91 5.13 7.33 -1.96
N ILE A 92 4.02 6.68 -2.33
CA ILE A 92 4.01 5.64 -3.38
C ILE A 92 4.55 6.20 -4.70
N ASN A 93 4.12 7.40 -5.08
CA ASN A 93 4.53 8.04 -6.33
C ASN A 93 6.01 8.42 -6.32
N ASP A 94 6.55 8.89 -5.20
CA ASP A 94 7.95 9.24 -5.08
C ASP A 94 8.83 7.98 -5.09
N ASP A 95 8.45 6.93 -4.36
CA ASP A 95 9.14 5.64 -4.41
C ASP A 95 9.09 5.03 -5.83
N ALA A 96 7.97 5.15 -6.53
CA ALA A 96 7.86 4.67 -7.91
C ALA A 96 8.80 5.42 -8.87
N LYS A 97 9.03 6.73 -8.67
CA LYS A 97 10.00 7.52 -9.46
C LYS A 97 11.44 7.07 -9.18
N GLU A 98 11.73 6.66 -7.94
CA GLU A 98 13.03 6.10 -7.55
C GLU A 98 13.22 4.63 -8.00
N GLY A 99 12.22 4.05 -8.65
CA GLY A 99 12.31 2.73 -9.29
C GLY A 99 11.81 1.56 -8.44
N TYR A 100 11.12 1.82 -7.32
CA TYR A 100 10.39 0.78 -6.60
C TYR A 100 9.17 0.33 -7.41
N THR A 101 8.92 -0.98 -7.43
CA THR A 101 7.97 -1.60 -8.37
C THR A 101 6.87 -2.39 -7.69
N ALA A 102 6.90 -2.51 -6.37
CA ALA A 102 5.85 -3.17 -5.61
C ALA A 102 5.69 -2.58 -4.21
N PHE A 103 4.47 -2.65 -3.71
CA PHE A 103 4.09 -2.12 -2.40
C PHE A 103 3.20 -3.10 -1.64
N ILE A 104 3.26 -3.02 -0.31
CA ILE A 104 2.31 -3.61 0.62
C ILE A 104 1.72 -2.47 1.46
N ILE A 105 0.40 -2.49 1.64
CA ILE A 105 -0.35 -1.46 2.38
C ILE A 105 -0.97 -2.08 3.62
N THR A 106 -0.91 -1.35 4.74
CA THR A 106 -1.64 -1.66 5.97
C THR A 106 -2.70 -0.60 6.24
N LEU A 107 -3.94 -1.01 6.50
CA LEU A 107 -5.07 -0.16 6.88
C LEU A 107 -5.22 -0.03 8.41
N ILE A 108 -5.88 1.05 8.86
CA ILE A 108 -6.29 1.30 10.27
C ILE A 108 -7.75 1.76 10.31
#